data_AF-A0A2M7FS02-F1
#
_entry.id   AF-A0A2M7FS02-F1
#
_cell.length_a   1.000
_cell.length_b   1.000
_cell.length_c   1.000
_cell.angle_alpha   90.00
_cell.angle_beta   90.00
_cell.angle_gamma   90.00
#
_symmetry.space_group_name_H-M   'P 1'
#
loop_
_entity.id
_entity.type
_entity.pdbx_description
1 polymer ?
#
loop_
_entity_poly.entity_id
_entity_poly.type
_entity_poly.pdbx_seq_one_letter_code
_entity_poly.pdbx_strand_id
1 'polypeptide(L)'
;MTYCVAIKLNVGLVFLSDSRTNAGLDQISTFRKMIVYEKPDDRFMVLLSAGNLSISQSVREILQVEKLKEHEDSQPITIWNAT
;
A
#
# COMPACT_ATOMS: atom_id res chain seq x y z
N MET A 1 -0.56 15.55 10.22
CA MET A 1 0.74 15.00 10.63
C MET A 1 0.68 13.54 10.25
N THR A 2 1.63 13.07 9.45
CA THR A 2 1.61 11.71 8.89
C THR A 2 2.90 11.02 9.29
N TYR A 3 2.79 9.92 10.03
CA TYR A 3 3.93 9.15 10.50
C TYR A 3 3.64 7.66 10.47
N CYS A 4 4.53 6.93 9.80
CA CYS A 4 4.49 5.49 9.62
C CYS A 4 5.88 4.94 9.92
N VAL A 5 5.95 3.75 10.52
CA VAL A 5 7.19 3.04 10.81
C VAL A 5 7.04 1.56 10.50
N ALA A 6 8.08 0.99 9.89
CA ALA A 6 8.23 -0.44 9.70
C ALA A 6 9.59 -0.86 10.26
N ILE A 7 9.61 -1.94 11.05
CA ILE A 7 10.82 -2.47 11.69
C ILE A 7 11.01 -3.90 11.23
N LYS A 8 12.20 -4.20 10.70
CA LYS A 8 12.64 -5.56 10.41
C LYS A 8 13.45 -6.10 11.58
N LEU A 9 13.04 -7.26 12.07
CA LEU A 9 13.70 -8.01 13.12
C LEU A 9 14.15 -9.38 12.58
N ASN A 10 15.02 -10.06 13.30
CA ASN A 10 15.43 -11.42 12.94
C ASN A 10 14.25 -12.41 12.97
N VAL A 11 13.24 -12.15 13.80
CA VAL A 11 12.06 -13.01 14.01
C VAL A 11 10.83 -12.58 13.21
N GLY A 12 10.89 -11.47 12.47
CA GLY A 12 9.73 -10.98 11.73
C GLY A 12 9.72 -9.47 11.52
N LEU A 13 8.53 -8.93 11.28
CA LEU A 13 8.30 -7.53 10.92
C LEU A 13 7.29 -6.89 11.88
N VAL A 14 7.46 -5.61 12.18
CA VAL A 14 6.50 -4.79 12.95
C VAL A 14 6.13 -3.56 12.11
N PHE A 15 4.84 -3.25 12.03
CA PHE A 15 4.33 -2.11 11.27
C PHE A 15 3.43 -1.25 12.15
N LEU A 16 3.54 0.07 12.04
CA LEU A 16 2.68 1.02 12.75
C LEU A 16 2.45 2.26 11.90
N SER A 17 1.22 2.78 11.91
CA SER A 17 0.85 4.00 11.20
C SER A 17 -0.13 4.83 12.01
N ASP A 18 0.05 6.14 12.02
CA ASP A 18 -1.00 7.06 12.46
C ASP A 18 -2.09 7.22 11.37
N SER A 19 -3.14 7.99 11.66
CA SER A 19 -4.29 8.18 10.75
C SER A 19 -4.66 9.63 10.46
N ARG A 20 -4.03 10.62 11.12
CA ARG A 20 -4.32 12.04 10.87
C ARG A 20 -3.78 12.44 9.50
N THR A 21 -4.60 13.01 8.63
CA THR A 21 -4.18 13.38 7.27
C THR A 21 -4.70 14.77 6.92
N ASN A 22 -3.87 15.56 6.25
CA ASN A 22 -4.30 16.79 5.60
C ASN A 22 -4.85 16.43 4.20
N ALA A 23 -6.15 16.63 4.00
CA ALA A 23 -6.86 16.36 2.75
C ALA A 23 -7.13 17.63 1.93
N GLY A 24 -6.71 18.79 2.41
CA GLY A 24 -6.99 20.09 1.82
C GLY A 24 -6.87 21.23 2.84
N LEU A 25 -7.06 22.46 2.38
CA LEU A 25 -7.10 23.62 3.26
C LEU A 25 -8.20 23.43 4.32
N ASP A 26 -7.83 23.48 5.60
CA ASP A 26 -8.69 23.27 6.76
C ASP A 26 -9.44 21.93 6.79
N GLN A 27 -8.92 20.92 6.07
CA GLN A 27 -9.49 19.57 6.03
C GLN A 27 -8.51 18.57 6.65
N ILE A 28 -8.55 18.47 7.99
CA ILE A 28 -7.80 17.46 8.73
C ILE A 28 -8.77 16.35 9.13
N SER A 29 -8.54 15.16 8.58
CA SER A 29 -9.43 14.00 8.73
C SER A 29 -8.65 12.72 9.04
N THR A 30 -9.38 11.66 9.33
CA THR A 30 -8.82 10.34 9.64
C THR A 30 -8.85 9.46 8.39
N PHE A 31 -7.67 9.07 7.89
CA PHE A 31 -7.55 8.11 6.79
C PHE A 31 -6.59 6.98 7.18
N ARG A 32 -6.91 5.77 6.74
CA ARG A 32 -6.06 4.58 6.96
C ARG A 32 -4.81 4.68 6.08
N LYS A 33 -3.65 4.56 6.71
CA LYS A 33 -2.32 4.60 6.04
C LYS A 33 -1.61 3.26 5.96
N MET A 34 -2.23 2.20 6.48
CA MET A 34 -1.71 0.84 6.45
C MET A 34 -2.69 -0.07 5.73
N ILE A 35 -2.19 -0.85 4.77
CA ILE A 35 -2.96 -1.85 4.03
C ILE A 35 -2.20 -3.15 4.09
N VAL A 36 -2.91 -4.23 4.41
CA VAL A 36 -2.38 -5.58 4.45
C VAL A 36 -2.87 -6.33 3.21
N TYR A 37 -1.94 -6.92 2.49
CA TYR A 37 -2.19 -7.83 1.38
C TYR A 37 -1.73 -9.21 1.81
N GLU A 38 -2.67 -10.12 1.99
CA GLU A 38 -2.39 -11.47 2.46
C GLU A 38 -2.96 -12.49 1.48
N LYS A 39 -2.09 -13.38 1.03
CA LYS A 39 -2.47 -14.64 0.40
C LYS A 39 -1.89 -15.75 1.27
N PRO A 40 -2.73 -16.42 2.08
CA PRO A 40 -2.28 -17.47 3.00
C PRO A 40 -1.40 -18.49 2.27
N ASP A 41 -0.33 -18.92 2.95
CA ASP A 41 0.65 -19.90 2.45
C ASP A 41 1.45 -19.49 1.18
N ASP A 42 1.31 -18.25 0.68
CA ASP A 42 2.05 -17.73 -0.48
C ASP A 42 2.84 -16.46 -0.11
N ARG A 43 2.14 -15.37 0.23
CA ARG A 43 2.80 -14.08 0.49
C ARG A 43 2.00 -13.16 1.40
N PHE A 44 2.73 -12.37 2.17
CA PHE A 44 2.21 -11.31 3.03
C PHE A 44 2.97 -10.01 2.74
N MET A 45 2.24 -8.95 2.44
CA MET A 45 2.81 -7.63 2.12
C MET A 45 2.04 -6.55 2.88
N VAL A 46 2.74 -5.50 3.29
CA VAL A 46 2.14 -4.34 3.96
C VAL A 46 2.56 -3.07 3.24
N LEU A 47 1.56 -2.25 2.86
CA LEU A 47 1.76 -0.93 2.29
C LEU A 47 1.51 0.14 3.36
N LEU A 48 2.51 0.98 3.61
CA LEU A 48 2.42 2.18 4.46
C LEU A 48 2.45 3.43 3.58
N SER A 49 1.55 4.39 3.81
CA SER A 49 1.47 5.63 3.03
C SER A 49 1.86 6.88 3.82
N ALA A 50 2.51 7.82 3.14
CA ALA A 50 2.80 9.17 3.62
C ALA A 50 2.82 10.16 2.46
N GLY A 51 2.66 11.45 2.76
CA GLY A 51 2.64 12.51 1.74
C GLY A 51 1.22 12.86 1.28
N ASN A 52 1.07 13.12 -0.03
CA ASN A 52 -0.19 13.59 -0.61
C ASN A 52 -1.25 12.47 -0.62
N LEU A 53 -2.44 12.77 -0.07
CA LEU A 53 -3.53 11.82 0.06
C LEU A 53 -4.01 11.29 -1.29
N SER A 54 -4.24 12.14 -2.29
CA SER A 54 -4.76 11.71 -3.60
C SER A 54 -3.77 10.79 -4.30
N ILE A 55 -2.48 11.14 -4.31
CA ILE A 55 -1.44 10.32 -4.93
C ILE A 55 -1.35 8.95 -4.23
N SER A 56 -1.36 8.93 -2.90
CA SER A 56 -1.28 7.66 -2.15
C SER A 56 -2.49 6.75 -2.40
N GLN A 57 -3.68 7.34 -2.58
CA GLN A 57 -4.90 6.62 -2.91
C GLN A 57 -4.87 6.07 -4.34
N SER A 58 -4.42 6.87 -5.31
CA SER A 58 -4.28 6.43 -6.70
C SER A 58 -3.26 5.30 -6.85
N VAL A 59 -2.11 5.38 -6.18
CA VAL A 59 -1.11 4.29 -6.20
C VAL A 59 -1.69 3.00 -5.63
N ARG A 60 -2.41 3.08 -4.50
CA ARG A 60 -3.11 1.93 -3.94
C ARG A 60 -4.10 1.33 -4.93
N GLU A 61 -4.93 2.17 -5.55
CA GLU A 61 -5.94 1.74 -6.51
C GLU A 61 -5.30 1.01 -7.69
N ILE A 62 -4.25 1.61 -8.28
CA ILE A 62 -3.46 1.01 -9.35
C ILE A 62 -2.95 -0.39 -8.96
N LEU A 63 -2.37 -0.54 -7.76
CA LEU A 63 -1.89 -1.84 -7.28
C LEU A 63 -2.99 -2.90 -7.13
N GLN A 64 -4.26 -2.48 -6.98
CA GLN A 64 -5.41 -3.39 -6.83
C GLN A 64 -6.08 -3.74 -8.16
N VAL A 65 -6.13 -2.81 -9.10
CA VAL A 65 -6.94 -2.95 -10.33
C VAL A 65 -6.12 -3.20 -11.58
N GLU A 66 -4.90 -2.65 -11.64
CA GLU A 66 -4.11 -2.68 -12.87
C GLU A 66 -3.47 -4.05 -13.11
N LYS A 67 -3.43 -4.41 -14.39
CA LYS A 67 -2.86 -5.66 -14.90
C LYS A 67 -1.89 -5.32 -16.02
N LEU A 68 -0.60 -5.45 -15.75
CA LEU A 68 0.42 -5.15 -16.75
C LEU A 68 0.58 -6.35 -17.69
N LYS A 69 0.56 -6.10 -19.00
CA LYS A 69 0.83 -7.12 -20.03
C LYS A 69 2.01 -6.66 -20.87
N GLU A 70 2.96 -7.56 -21.10
CA GLU A 70 4.08 -7.30 -22.02
C GLU A 70 3.65 -7.49 -23.48
N HIS A 71 2.88 -8.54 -23.73
CA HIS A 71 2.27 -8.88 -25.03
C HIS A 71 0.82 -9.38 -24.83
N GLU A 72 -0.02 -9.39 -25.88
CA GLU A 72 -1.45 -9.72 -25.77
C GLU A 72 -1.71 -11.09 -25.10
N ASP A 73 -0.86 -12.08 -25.41
CA ASP A 73 -0.93 -13.46 -24.92
C ASP A 73 -0.21 -13.70 -23.58
N SER A 74 0.52 -12.72 -23.07
CA SER A 74 1.25 -12.86 -21.79
C SER A 74 0.29 -12.91 -20.60
N GLN A 75 0.65 -13.70 -19.58
CA GLN A 75 -0.09 -13.65 -18.32
C GLN A 75 0.06 -12.26 -17.68
N PRO A 76 -1.04 -11.63 -17.23
CA PRO A 76 -0.98 -10.30 -16.66
C PRO A 76 -0.19 -10.31 -15.35
N ILE A 77 0.74 -9.37 -15.22
CA ILE A 77 1.48 -9.10 -13.98
C ILE A 77 0.59 -8.23 -13.08
N THR A 78 0.51 -8.64 -11.82
CA THR A 78 -0.25 -8.05 -10.73
C THR A 78 0.60 -8.08 -9.46
N ILE A 79 0.12 -7.46 -8.39
CA ILE A 79 0.77 -7.53 -7.07
C ILE A 79 0.93 -8.97 -6.55
N TRP A 80 0.15 -9.94 -7.06
CA TRP A 80 0.15 -11.32 -6.57
C TRP A 80 1.11 -12.25 -7.31
N ASN A 81 1.61 -11.88 -8.49
CA ASN A 81 2.50 -12.73 -9.28
C ASN A 81 3.75 -11.99 -9.79
N ALA A 82 3.90 -10.70 -9.50
CA ALA A 82 5.17 -10.01 -9.65
C ALA A 82 6.26 -10.71 -8.82
N THR A 83 7.43 -10.90 -9.42
CA THR A 83 8.64 -11.54 -8.86
C THR A 83 9.83 -10.61 -8.96
#